data_AF-A0A497PCY5-F1
#
_entry.id   AF-A0A497PCY5-F1
#
_cell.length_a   1.000
_cell.length_b   1.000
_cell.length_c   1.000
_cell.angle_alpha   90.00
_cell.angle_beta   90.00
_cell.angle_gamma   90.00
#
_symmetry.space_group_name_H-M   'P 1'
#
loop_
_entity.id
_entity.type
_entity.pdbx_description
1 polymer ?
#
loop_
_entity_poly.entity_id
_entity_poly.type
_entity_poly.pdbx_seq_one_letter_code
_entity_poly.pdbx_strand_id
1 'polypeptide(L)'
;MSDDMMTRLREKTMQIAALNQRIETLQVQLSGSVKRANKLSQQVHELEEVIEQKNAEIQSLREELRRMQGALQAMGQHVQDMRSDQPVVRASPGFAHDCSQLQTEIDKAHADIRELKGRIERLSAAAMDVVTGKEQAVDALKKALMEAGDPRFRILAIVLQKRRAKVEDLAAMLVADISAVMEAVDKLQAEGEVEVDQNGVVIPAKKYREAQVPVEKWQHSPPEQIFDELEKIVARAEGHENVSKALEAAVDILEQKLARGGALIFEMRRTANTWRSSQGDLEDLQYKIRQWKARAQALA
;
A
#
# COMPACT_ATOMS: atom_id res chain seq x y z
N MET A 1 3.64 57.10 46.92
CA MET A 1 3.62 55.72 47.46
C MET A 1 2.37 54.93 47.05
N SER A 2 1.18 55.55 47.05
CA SER A 2 -0.07 54.85 46.67
C SER A 2 -0.11 54.37 45.21
N ASP A 3 0.33 55.18 44.25
CA ASP A 3 0.26 54.83 42.82
C ASP A 3 1.22 53.69 42.41
N ASP A 4 2.41 53.64 43.00
CA ASP A 4 3.39 52.58 42.72
C ASP A 4 2.91 51.23 43.29
N MET A 5 2.27 51.25 44.46
CA MET A 5 1.60 50.08 45.03
C MET A 5 0.43 49.61 44.16
N MET A 6 -0.36 50.54 43.64
CA MET A 6 -1.50 50.23 42.77
C MET A 6 -1.07 49.67 41.41
N THR A 7 0.05 50.16 40.87
CA THR A 7 0.66 49.67 39.63
C THR A 7 1.17 48.24 39.81
N ARG A 8 1.92 47.97 40.88
CA ARG A 8 2.36 46.60 41.23
C ARG A 8 1.20 45.64 41.47
N LEU A 9 0.10 46.13 42.06
CA LEU A 9 -1.09 45.32 42.27
C LEU A 9 -1.69 44.91 40.92
N ARG A 10 -1.84 45.85 39.97
CA ARG A 10 -2.32 45.57 38.61
C ARG A 10 -1.44 44.58 37.86
N GLU A 11 -0.12 44.74 37.92
CA GLU A 11 0.83 43.81 37.29
C GLU A 11 0.68 42.39 37.85
N LYS A 12 0.60 42.26 39.19
CA LYS A 12 0.35 40.97 39.83
C LYS A 12 -1.00 40.38 39.45
N THR A 13 -2.06 41.19 39.36
CA THR A 13 -3.38 40.75 38.89
C THR A 13 -3.32 40.21 37.46
N MET A 14 -2.62 40.90 36.55
CA MET A 14 -2.43 40.44 35.17
C MET A 14 -1.60 39.15 35.11
N GLN A 15 -0.55 39.03 35.94
CA GLN A 15 0.27 37.83 36.02
C GLN A 15 -0.53 36.63 36.54
N ILE A 16 -1.39 36.83 37.55
CA ILE A 16 -2.30 35.80 38.07
C ILE A 16 -3.29 35.37 36.98
N ALA A 17 -3.86 36.31 36.23
CA ALA A 17 -4.77 36.00 35.12
C ALA A 17 -4.08 35.15 34.04
N ALA A 18 -2.85 35.51 33.66
CA ALA A 18 -2.05 34.76 32.68
C ALA A 18 -1.69 33.35 33.19
N LEU A 19 -1.35 33.21 34.47
CA LEU A 19 -1.08 31.90 35.07
C LEU A 19 -2.32 31.03 35.14
N ASN A 20 -3.50 31.58 35.47
CA ASN A 20 -4.76 30.85 35.47
C ASN A 20 -5.11 30.35 34.07
N GLN A 21 -4.97 31.19 33.04
CA GLN A 21 -5.18 30.77 31.66
C GLN A 21 -4.21 29.64 31.26
N ARG A 22 -2.94 29.72 31.68
CA ARG A 22 -1.96 28.65 31.46
C ARG A 22 -2.39 27.34 32.14
N ILE A 23 -2.88 27.41 33.37
CA ILE A 23 -3.38 26.24 34.13
C ILE A 23 -4.56 25.60 33.41
N GLU A 24 -5.53 26.40 32.94
CA GLU A 24 -6.68 25.88 32.18
C GLU A 24 -6.23 25.16 30.89
N THR A 25 -5.29 25.75 30.13
CA THR A 25 -4.77 25.09 28.92
C THR A 25 -4.07 23.77 29.23
N LEU A 26 -3.28 23.70 30.31
CA LEU A 26 -2.61 22.48 30.74
C LEU A 26 -3.60 21.42 31.23
N GLN A 27 -4.68 21.81 31.91
CA GLN A 27 -5.74 20.87 32.32
C GLN A 27 -6.46 20.26 31.13
N VAL A 28 -6.77 21.04 30.09
CA VAL A 28 -7.35 20.54 28.84
C VAL A 28 -6.39 19.58 28.13
N GLN A 29 -5.11 19.94 28.04
CA GLN A 29 -4.09 19.07 27.44
C GLN A 29 -3.92 17.76 28.21
N LEU A 30 -3.89 17.81 29.55
CA LEU A 30 -3.80 16.64 30.41
C LEU A 30 -5.02 15.73 30.24
N SER A 31 -6.23 16.30 30.25
CA SER A 31 -7.47 15.56 29.99
C SER A 31 -7.43 14.86 28.63
N GLY A 32 -6.99 15.57 27.59
CA GLY A 32 -6.81 14.99 26.25
C GLY A 32 -5.78 13.86 26.22
N SER A 33 -4.67 14.00 26.97
CA SER A 33 -3.64 12.97 27.07
C SER A 33 -4.14 11.72 27.79
N VAL A 34 -4.87 11.88 28.91
CA VAL A 34 -5.48 10.77 29.65
C VAL A 34 -6.48 10.01 28.78
N LYS A 35 -7.32 10.72 27.99
CA LYS A 35 -8.24 10.06 27.06
C LYS A 35 -7.50 9.24 25.99
N ARG A 36 -6.40 9.75 25.45
CA ARG A 36 -5.57 9.01 24.49
C ARG A 36 -4.90 7.79 25.13
N ALA A 37 -4.38 7.92 26.34
CA ALA A 37 -3.77 6.82 27.08
C ALA A 37 -4.79 5.70 27.34
N ASN A 38 -6.01 6.04 27.76
CA ASN A 38 -7.08 5.07 27.97
C ASN A 38 -7.48 4.36 26.67
N LYS A 39 -7.59 5.10 25.56
CA LYS A 39 -7.89 4.52 24.25
C LYS A 39 -6.80 3.55 23.80
N LEU A 40 -5.53 3.93 23.94
CA LEU A 40 -4.40 3.06 23.62
C LEU A 40 -4.39 1.81 24.51
N SER A 41 -4.67 1.96 25.81
CA SER A 41 -4.74 0.84 26.74
C SER A 41 -5.84 -0.15 26.38
N GLN A 42 -6.99 0.34 25.91
CA GLN A 42 -8.08 -0.51 25.40
C GLN A 42 -7.67 -1.24 24.11
N GLN A 43 -7.02 -0.55 23.18
CA GLN A 43 -6.51 -1.17 21.95
C GLN A 43 -5.46 -2.25 22.22
N VAL A 44 -4.57 -2.03 23.20
CA VAL A 44 -3.61 -3.05 23.63
C VAL A 44 -4.33 -4.29 24.15
N HIS A 45 -5.36 -4.09 24.99
CA HIS A 45 -6.13 -5.21 25.54
C HIS A 45 -6.86 -6.01 24.45
N GLU A 46 -7.48 -5.33 23.49
CA GLU A 46 -8.13 -5.98 22.33
C GLU A 46 -7.11 -6.78 21.48
N LEU A 47 -5.90 -6.24 21.28
CA LEU A 47 -4.83 -6.95 20.57
C LEU A 47 -4.32 -8.16 21.35
N GLU A 48 -4.21 -8.08 22.66
CA GLU A 48 -3.85 -9.20 23.53
C GLU A 48 -4.86 -10.34 23.43
N GLU A 49 -6.16 -10.04 23.47
CA GLU A 49 -7.23 -11.05 23.29
C GLU A 49 -7.16 -11.73 21.91
N VAL A 50 -6.91 -10.95 20.84
CA VAL A 50 -6.75 -11.50 19.48
C VAL A 50 -5.53 -12.42 19.40
N ILE A 51 -4.42 -12.05 20.05
CA ILE A 51 -3.22 -12.89 20.13
C ILE A 51 -3.51 -14.20 20.85
N GLU A 52 -4.23 -14.16 21.98
CA GLU A 52 -4.62 -15.39 22.69
C GLU A 52 -5.50 -16.29 21.84
N GLN A 53 -6.51 -15.74 21.14
CA GLN A 53 -7.35 -16.51 20.22
C GLN A 53 -6.53 -17.15 19.10
N LYS A 54 -5.61 -16.41 18.49
CA LYS A 54 -4.75 -16.93 17.41
C LYS A 54 -3.78 -18.00 17.92
N ASN A 55 -3.27 -17.86 19.13
CA ASN A 55 -2.44 -18.89 19.75
C ASN A 55 -3.22 -20.18 20.00
N ALA A 56 -4.48 -20.09 20.45
CA ALA A 56 -5.34 -21.26 20.61
C ALA A 56 -5.63 -21.95 19.27
N GLU A 57 -5.92 -21.18 18.22
CA GLU A 57 -6.11 -21.69 16.85
C GLU A 57 -4.87 -22.43 16.34
N ILE A 58 -3.68 -21.85 16.54
CA ILE A 58 -2.40 -22.48 16.16
C ILE A 58 -2.19 -23.80 16.92
N GLN A 59 -2.52 -23.87 18.21
CA GLN A 59 -2.42 -25.11 18.98
C GLN A 59 -3.34 -26.20 18.43
N SER A 60 -4.60 -25.85 18.12
CA SER A 60 -5.56 -26.78 17.52
C SER A 60 -5.07 -27.31 16.17
N LEU A 61 -4.58 -26.44 15.28
CA LEU A 61 -4.04 -26.84 13.98
C LEU A 61 -2.80 -27.74 14.12
N ARG A 62 -1.94 -27.50 15.13
CA ARG A 62 -0.79 -28.37 15.42
C ARG A 62 -1.22 -29.76 15.88
N GLU A 63 -2.27 -29.86 16.68
CA GLU A 63 -2.82 -31.15 17.09
C GLU A 63 -3.41 -31.92 15.91
N GLU A 64 -4.17 -31.26 15.05
CA GLU A 64 -4.71 -31.87 13.82
C GLU A 64 -3.60 -32.38 12.91
N LEU A 65 -2.54 -31.59 12.71
CA LEU A 65 -1.39 -31.98 11.92
C LEU A 65 -0.71 -33.23 12.51
N ARG A 66 -0.54 -33.29 13.84
CA ARG A 66 0.00 -34.47 14.53
C ARG A 66 -0.89 -35.70 14.36
N ARG A 67 -2.22 -35.55 14.40
CA ARG A 67 -3.16 -36.65 14.15
C ARG A 67 -3.06 -37.15 12.70
N MET A 68 -3.01 -36.25 11.72
CA MET A 68 -2.83 -36.62 10.32
C MET A 68 -1.49 -37.33 10.07
N GLN A 69 -0.40 -36.87 10.69
CA GLN A 69 0.89 -37.56 10.61
C GLN A 69 0.83 -38.97 11.19
N GLY A 70 0.15 -39.15 12.34
CA GLY A 70 -0.08 -40.47 12.92
C GLY A 70 -0.90 -41.38 12.01
N ALA A 71 -1.95 -40.85 11.39
CA ALA A 71 -2.77 -41.57 10.42
C ALA A 71 -1.96 -41.99 9.17
N LEU A 72 -1.12 -41.09 8.64
CA LEU A 72 -0.23 -41.39 7.51
C LEU A 72 0.81 -42.47 7.87
N GLN A 73 1.39 -42.42 9.07
CA GLN A 73 2.31 -43.47 9.53
C GLN A 73 1.61 -44.81 9.67
N ALA A 74 0.43 -44.84 10.28
CA ALA A 74 -0.37 -46.07 10.41
C ALA A 74 -0.74 -46.64 9.03
N MET A 75 -1.12 -45.78 8.08
CA MET A 75 -1.44 -46.19 6.72
C MET A 75 -0.22 -46.69 5.96
N GLY A 76 0.94 -46.04 6.13
CA GLY A 76 2.22 -46.48 5.58
C GLY A 76 2.64 -47.85 6.12
N GLN A 77 2.44 -48.08 7.41
CA GLN A 77 2.69 -49.37 8.05
C GLN A 77 1.71 -50.44 7.55
N HIS A 78 0.44 -50.10 7.38
CA HIS A 78 -0.56 -51.02 6.83
C HIS A 78 -0.27 -51.41 5.37
N VAL A 79 0.25 -50.46 4.56
CA VAL A 79 0.73 -50.73 3.20
C VAL A 79 1.96 -51.63 3.21
N GLN A 80 2.87 -51.44 4.18
CA GLN A 80 4.06 -52.27 4.34
C GLN A 80 3.69 -53.69 4.78
N ASP A 81 2.72 -53.84 5.69
CA ASP A 81 2.19 -55.12 6.16
C ASP A 81 1.45 -55.86 5.03
N MET A 82 0.62 -55.16 4.24
CA MET A 82 -0.01 -55.72 3.03
C MET A 82 1.03 -56.17 1.99
N ARG A 83 2.18 -55.49 1.93
CA ARG A 83 3.29 -55.87 1.03
C ARG A 83 4.03 -57.10 1.52
N SER A 84 4.07 -57.36 2.83
CA SER A 84 4.66 -58.59 3.41
C SER A 84 3.72 -59.79 3.43
N ASP A 85 2.39 -59.58 3.45
CA ASP A 85 1.38 -60.64 3.51
C ASP A 85 0.94 -61.20 2.13
N GLN A 86 1.53 -60.74 1.03
CA GLN A 86 1.30 -61.33 -0.30
C GLN A 86 2.36 -62.36 -0.67
N PRO A 87 2.09 -63.68 -0.57
CA PRO A 87 2.86 -64.67 -1.31
C PRO A 87 2.51 -64.55 -2.79
N VAL A 88 3.47 -64.08 -3.60
CA VAL A 88 3.58 -64.33 -5.05
C VAL A 88 2.24 -64.34 -5.80
N VAL A 89 1.59 -63.18 -5.95
CA VAL A 89 0.73 -62.96 -7.12
C VAL A 89 1.55 -62.14 -8.09
N ARG A 90 1.92 -62.79 -9.20
CA ARG A 90 2.74 -62.25 -10.28
C ARG A 90 2.39 -60.80 -10.56
N ALA A 91 3.39 -59.93 -10.41
CA ALA A 91 3.39 -58.57 -10.91
C ALA A 91 2.86 -58.57 -12.35
N SER A 92 1.66 -58.03 -12.56
CA SER A 92 1.34 -57.47 -13.86
C SER A 92 2.29 -56.28 -14.05
N PRO A 93 3.08 -56.21 -15.14
CA PRO A 93 4.05 -55.14 -15.38
C PRO A 93 3.45 -53.74 -15.26
N GLY A 94 2.14 -53.59 -15.49
CA GLY A 94 1.40 -52.33 -15.35
C GLY A 94 1.36 -51.79 -13.91
N PHE A 95 1.15 -52.62 -12.89
CA PHE A 95 0.98 -52.14 -11.51
C PHE A 95 2.28 -51.57 -10.91
N ALA A 96 3.42 -52.18 -11.25
CA ALA A 96 4.72 -51.66 -10.83
C ALA A 96 5.07 -50.35 -11.57
N HIS A 97 4.65 -50.24 -12.83
CA HIS A 97 4.81 -49.02 -13.61
C HIS A 97 3.92 -47.89 -13.06
N ASP A 98 2.65 -48.15 -12.79
CA ASP A 98 1.69 -47.19 -12.24
C ASP A 98 2.12 -46.69 -10.86
N CYS A 99 2.59 -47.58 -9.97
CA CYS A 99 3.17 -47.18 -8.69
C CYS A 99 4.42 -46.30 -8.86
N SER A 100 5.29 -46.61 -9.84
CA SER A 100 6.48 -45.78 -10.10
C SER A 100 6.13 -44.41 -10.68
N GLN A 101 5.10 -44.33 -11.53
CA GLN A 101 4.59 -43.08 -12.08
C GLN A 101 3.94 -42.22 -10.99
N LEU A 102 3.06 -42.80 -10.17
CA LEU A 102 2.44 -42.13 -9.03
C LEU A 102 3.48 -41.66 -8.02
N GLN A 103 4.52 -42.45 -7.75
CA GLN A 103 5.62 -42.01 -6.88
C GLN A 103 6.35 -40.80 -7.47
N THR A 104 6.58 -40.81 -8.78
CA THR A 104 7.23 -39.69 -9.48
C THR A 104 6.35 -38.43 -9.46
N GLU A 105 5.03 -38.58 -9.61
CA GLU A 105 4.07 -37.47 -9.49
C GLU A 105 3.99 -36.92 -8.06
N ILE A 106 4.01 -37.80 -7.05
CA ILE A 106 4.07 -37.42 -5.63
C ILE A 106 5.36 -36.66 -5.34
N ASP A 107 6.50 -37.12 -5.86
CA ASP A 107 7.79 -36.46 -5.67
C ASP A 107 7.83 -35.08 -6.34
N LYS A 108 7.24 -34.95 -7.53
CA LYS A 108 7.05 -33.66 -8.22
C LYS A 108 6.14 -32.73 -7.40
N ALA A 109 4.98 -33.21 -6.97
CA ALA A 109 4.06 -32.44 -6.14
C ALA A 109 4.72 -31.97 -4.83
N HIS A 110 5.53 -32.82 -4.18
CA HIS A 110 6.31 -32.43 -3.00
C HIS A 110 7.40 -31.40 -3.30
N ALA A 111 8.02 -31.44 -4.48
CA ALA A 111 8.95 -30.40 -4.92
C ALA A 111 8.21 -29.07 -5.13
N ASP A 112 7.07 -29.08 -5.83
CA ASP A 112 6.24 -27.90 -6.08
C ASP A 112 5.72 -27.28 -4.77
N ILE A 113 5.27 -28.11 -3.83
CA ILE A 113 4.83 -27.64 -2.50
C ILE A 113 5.98 -26.97 -1.74
N ARG A 114 7.21 -27.51 -1.81
CA ARG A 114 8.38 -26.89 -1.18
C ARG A 114 8.72 -25.55 -1.82
N GLU A 115 8.64 -25.46 -3.14
CA GLU A 115 8.87 -24.20 -3.85
C GLU A 115 7.82 -23.14 -3.48
N LEU A 116 6.54 -23.52 -3.48
CA LEU A 116 5.43 -22.64 -3.10
C LEU A 116 5.59 -22.14 -1.66
N LYS A 117 5.97 -23.01 -0.71
CA LYS A 117 6.29 -22.59 0.66
C LYS A 117 7.41 -21.56 0.70
N GLY A 118 8.50 -21.79 -0.02
CA GLY A 118 9.61 -20.84 -0.11
C GLY A 118 9.22 -19.50 -0.77
N ARG A 119 8.29 -19.50 -1.72
CA ARG A 119 7.71 -18.27 -2.29
C ARG A 119 6.87 -17.50 -1.27
N ILE A 120 6.03 -18.19 -0.51
CA ILE A 120 5.20 -17.61 0.56
C ILE A 120 6.06 -17.01 1.67
N GLU A 121 7.12 -17.69 2.09
CA GLU A 121 8.05 -17.19 3.11
C GLU A 121 8.74 -15.90 2.67
N ARG A 122 9.22 -15.84 1.42
CA ARG A 122 9.84 -14.64 0.85
C ARG A 122 8.87 -13.46 0.78
N LEU A 123 7.63 -13.69 0.31
CA LEU A 123 6.60 -12.65 0.25
C LEU A 123 6.22 -12.17 1.65
N SER A 124 6.05 -13.08 2.61
CA SER A 124 5.72 -12.76 4.00
C SER A 124 6.82 -11.93 4.67
N ALA A 125 8.09 -12.29 4.44
CA ALA A 125 9.22 -11.52 4.95
C ALA A 125 9.26 -10.10 4.38
N ALA A 126 9.12 -9.96 3.05
CA ALA A 126 9.10 -8.65 2.41
C ALA A 126 7.90 -7.79 2.85
N ALA A 127 6.73 -8.40 3.06
CA ALA A 127 5.56 -7.71 3.60
C ALA A 127 5.80 -7.24 5.05
N MET A 128 6.42 -8.07 5.88
CA MET A 128 6.78 -7.70 7.24
C MET A 128 7.80 -6.55 7.28
N ASP A 129 8.75 -6.53 6.35
CA ASP A 129 9.70 -5.42 6.22
C ASP A 129 8.98 -4.09 5.91
N VAL A 130 7.92 -4.12 5.11
CA VAL A 130 7.08 -2.94 4.83
C VAL A 130 6.30 -2.51 6.07
N VAL A 131 5.67 -3.46 6.77
CA VAL A 131 4.91 -3.17 8.01
C VAL A 131 5.80 -2.61 9.11
N THR A 132 7.04 -3.07 9.20
CA THR A 132 8.03 -2.61 10.17
C THR A 132 8.73 -1.31 9.76
N GLY A 133 8.41 -0.75 8.60
CA GLY A 133 8.93 0.54 8.14
C GLY A 133 10.41 0.53 7.77
N LYS A 134 10.96 -0.62 7.36
CA LYS A 134 12.35 -0.70 6.90
C LYS A 134 12.54 0.12 5.62
N GLU A 135 13.71 0.75 5.51
CA GLU A 135 14.09 1.51 4.33
C GLU A 135 14.16 0.58 3.09
N GLN A 136 13.66 1.05 1.94
CA GLN A 136 13.55 0.26 0.70
C GLN A 136 12.67 -1.00 0.77
N ALA A 137 11.96 -1.25 1.87
CA ALA A 137 11.10 -2.42 2.01
C ALA A 137 10.02 -2.51 0.94
N VAL A 138 9.47 -1.36 0.52
CA VAL A 138 8.49 -1.28 -0.57
C VAL A 138 9.08 -1.78 -1.89
N ASP A 139 10.35 -1.48 -2.16
CA ASP A 139 11.01 -1.93 -3.40
C ASP A 139 11.41 -3.41 -3.32
N ALA A 140 11.81 -3.89 -2.13
CA ALA A 140 12.01 -5.31 -1.88
C ALA A 140 10.70 -6.12 -2.07
N LEU A 141 9.58 -5.61 -1.56
CA LEU A 141 8.26 -6.22 -1.73
C LEU A 141 7.83 -6.23 -3.21
N LYS A 142 8.03 -5.12 -3.93
CA LYS A 142 7.76 -5.08 -5.38
C LYS A 142 8.56 -6.14 -6.13
N LYS A 143 9.85 -6.30 -5.82
CA LYS A 143 10.70 -7.32 -6.44
C LYS A 143 10.20 -8.73 -6.12
N ALA A 144 9.88 -9.02 -4.86
CA ALA A 144 9.32 -10.31 -4.46
C ALA A 144 7.98 -10.60 -5.16
N LEU A 145 7.13 -9.59 -5.36
CA LEU A 145 5.87 -9.71 -6.10
C LEU A 145 6.09 -10.00 -7.58
N MET A 146 7.12 -9.41 -8.21
CA MET A 146 7.47 -9.68 -9.60
C MET A 146 8.02 -11.08 -9.82
N GLU A 147 8.78 -11.62 -8.86
CA GLU A 147 9.35 -12.97 -8.95
C GLU A 147 8.36 -14.07 -8.55
N ALA A 148 7.59 -13.84 -7.49
CA ALA A 148 6.81 -14.88 -6.83
C ALA A 148 5.30 -14.59 -6.74
N GLY A 149 4.83 -13.42 -7.19
CA GLY A 149 3.42 -13.04 -7.14
C GLY A 149 2.54 -13.65 -8.23
N ASP A 150 1.24 -13.55 -8.02
CA ASP A 150 0.20 -13.91 -9.01
C ASP A 150 0.46 -13.16 -10.33
N PRO A 151 0.41 -13.83 -11.50
CA PRO A 151 0.48 -13.19 -12.81
C PRO A 151 -0.35 -11.91 -12.95
N ARG A 152 -1.55 -11.86 -12.34
CA ARG A 152 -2.42 -10.67 -12.34
C ARG A 152 -1.73 -9.45 -11.76
N PHE A 153 -1.13 -9.56 -10.58
CA PHE A 153 -0.48 -8.41 -9.95
C PHE A 153 0.80 -7.98 -10.68
N ARG A 154 1.49 -8.92 -11.34
CA ARG A 154 2.64 -8.62 -12.19
C ARG A 154 2.23 -7.85 -13.44
N ILE A 155 1.14 -8.26 -14.09
CA ILE A 155 0.54 -7.53 -15.22
C ILE A 155 0.12 -6.13 -14.77
N LEU A 156 -0.61 -6.02 -13.66
CA LEU A 156 -1.05 -4.74 -13.11
C LEU A 156 0.14 -3.81 -12.82
N ALA A 157 1.21 -4.32 -12.21
CA ALA A 157 2.42 -3.54 -11.95
C ALA A 157 3.06 -3.00 -13.24
N ILE A 158 3.18 -3.83 -14.28
CA ILE A 158 3.73 -3.41 -15.58
C ILE A 158 2.83 -2.35 -16.23
N VAL A 159 1.50 -2.56 -16.23
CA VAL A 159 0.52 -1.65 -16.82
C VAL A 159 0.49 -0.32 -16.08
N LEU A 160 0.60 -0.31 -14.75
CA LEU A 160 0.69 0.92 -13.96
C LEU A 160 2.00 1.68 -14.21
N GLN A 161 3.10 0.97 -14.43
CA GLN A 161 4.40 1.59 -14.71
C GLN A 161 4.47 2.18 -16.12
N LYS A 162 4.02 1.42 -17.13
CA LYS A 162 4.09 1.82 -18.54
C LYS A 162 2.89 2.64 -19.01
N ARG A 163 1.81 2.69 -18.21
CA ARG A 163 0.51 3.30 -18.50
C ARG A 163 -0.25 2.70 -19.69
N ARG A 164 0.43 1.91 -20.52
CA ARG A 164 -0.10 1.25 -21.70
C ARG A 164 0.76 0.03 -22.02
N ALA A 165 0.15 -1.13 -22.24
CA ALA A 165 0.85 -2.32 -22.70
C ALA A 165 -0.06 -3.20 -23.57
N LYS A 166 0.48 -3.77 -24.65
CA LYS A 166 -0.23 -4.80 -25.42
C LYS A 166 -0.17 -6.14 -24.72
N VAL A 167 -1.19 -6.97 -24.89
CA VAL A 167 -1.23 -8.33 -24.32
C VAL A 167 -0.05 -9.16 -24.80
N GLU A 168 0.37 -9.04 -26.06
CA GLU A 168 1.51 -9.77 -26.61
C GLU A 168 2.83 -9.35 -25.95
N ASP A 169 3.00 -8.04 -25.70
CA ASP A 169 4.18 -7.51 -25.02
C ASP A 169 4.22 -7.97 -23.55
N LEU A 170 3.06 -8.05 -22.89
CA LEU A 170 2.93 -8.56 -21.52
C LEU A 170 3.29 -10.05 -21.46
N ALA A 171 2.81 -10.85 -22.41
CA ALA A 171 3.16 -12.27 -22.53
C ALA A 171 4.66 -12.48 -22.74
N ALA A 172 5.28 -11.69 -23.62
CA ALA A 172 6.72 -11.73 -23.84
C ALA A 172 7.53 -11.35 -22.59
N MET A 173 7.11 -10.31 -21.85
CA MET A 173 7.81 -9.86 -20.65
C MET A 173 7.68 -10.83 -19.47
N LEU A 174 6.54 -11.52 -19.38
CA LEU A 174 6.26 -12.46 -18.29
C LEU A 174 6.68 -13.90 -18.61
N VAL A 175 7.12 -14.15 -19.85
CA VAL A 175 7.43 -15.50 -20.36
C VAL A 175 6.25 -16.43 -20.08
N ALA A 176 5.04 -15.98 -20.43
CA ALA A 176 3.79 -16.66 -20.16
C ALA A 176 2.97 -16.79 -21.44
N ASP A 177 2.12 -17.82 -21.51
CA ASP A 177 1.22 -18.01 -22.65
C ASP A 177 0.22 -16.85 -22.77
N ILE A 178 -0.05 -16.42 -24.01
CA ILE A 178 -0.99 -15.32 -24.29
C ILE A 178 -2.36 -15.60 -23.66
N SER A 179 -2.84 -16.85 -23.73
CA SER A 179 -4.11 -17.25 -23.13
C SER A 179 -4.14 -17.05 -21.61
N ALA A 180 -3.04 -17.36 -20.92
CA ALA A 180 -2.95 -17.18 -19.47
C ALA A 180 -2.87 -15.69 -19.08
N VAL A 181 -2.17 -14.88 -19.89
CA VAL A 181 -2.14 -13.42 -19.72
C VAL A 181 -3.51 -12.81 -19.98
N MET A 182 -4.22 -13.25 -21.01
CA MET A 182 -5.59 -12.81 -21.30
C MET A 182 -6.55 -13.15 -20.15
N GLU A 183 -6.51 -14.38 -19.64
CA GLU A 183 -7.34 -14.76 -18.48
C GLU A 183 -7.05 -13.89 -17.25
N ALA A 184 -5.77 -13.56 -17.02
CA ALA A 184 -5.38 -12.67 -15.94
C ALA A 184 -5.85 -11.23 -16.17
N VAL A 185 -5.79 -10.73 -17.42
CA VAL A 185 -6.29 -9.41 -17.81
C VAL A 185 -7.81 -9.33 -17.66
N ASP A 186 -8.55 -10.35 -18.08
CA ASP A 186 -10.01 -10.43 -17.95
C ASP A 186 -10.43 -10.36 -16.47
N LYS A 187 -9.70 -11.06 -15.58
CA LYS A 187 -9.92 -10.98 -14.13
C LYS A 187 -9.64 -9.58 -13.58
N LEU A 188 -8.52 -8.97 -13.96
CA LEU A 188 -8.21 -7.59 -13.56
C LEU A 188 -9.24 -6.59 -14.08
N GLN A 189 -9.80 -6.82 -15.27
CA GLN A 189 -10.85 -5.98 -15.83
C GLN A 189 -12.17 -6.14 -15.07
N ALA A 190 -12.53 -7.37 -14.69
CA ALA A 190 -13.69 -7.65 -13.83
C ALA A 190 -13.56 -7.04 -12.42
N GLU A 191 -12.34 -7.00 -11.89
CA GLU A 191 -11.99 -6.34 -10.62
C GLU A 191 -11.91 -4.80 -10.75
N GLY A 192 -12.01 -4.26 -11.97
CA GLY A 192 -11.94 -2.82 -12.23
C GLY A 192 -10.55 -2.23 -12.02
N GLU A 193 -9.49 -3.03 -12.21
CA GLU A 193 -8.09 -2.63 -12.09
C GLU A 193 -7.50 -2.13 -13.42
N VAL A 194 -7.94 -2.71 -14.54
CA VAL A 194 -7.51 -2.37 -15.90
C VAL A 194 -8.67 -2.25 -16.86
N GLU A 195 -8.47 -1.55 -17.97
CA GLU A 195 -9.38 -1.48 -19.12
C GLU A 195 -8.63 -1.98 -20.35
N VAL A 196 -9.32 -2.69 -21.24
CA VAL A 196 -8.74 -3.18 -22.51
C VAL A 196 -9.41 -2.45 -23.67
N ASP A 197 -8.59 -1.88 -24.57
CA ASP A 197 -9.09 -1.22 -25.78
C ASP A 197 -9.41 -2.24 -26.91
N GLN A 198 -10.05 -1.76 -27.98
CA GLN A 198 -10.44 -2.60 -29.13
C GLN A 198 -9.24 -3.20 -29.89
N ASN A 199 -8.02 -2.75 -29.61
CA ASN A 199 -6.78 -3.21 -30.23
C ASN A 199 -5.97 -4.14 -29.31
N GLY A 200 -6.56 -4.62 -28.21
CA GLY A 200 -5.88 -5.52 -27.26
C GLY A 200 -4.83 -4.81 -26.40
N VAL A 201 -4.94 -3.49 -26.24
CA VAL A 201 -4.06 -2.73 -25.35
C VAL A 201 -4.71 -2.62 -23.98
N VAL A 202 -3.97 -3.06 -22.96
CA VAL A 202 -4.33 -2.93 -21.56
C VAL A 202 -3.84 -1.57 -21.03
N ILE A 203 -4.76 -0.82 -20.42
CA ILE A 203 -4.51 0.46 -19.75
C ILE A 203 -5.00 0.41 -18.30
N PRO A 204 -4.44 1.21 -17.38
CA PRO A 204 -4.95 1.30 -16.02
C PRO A 204 -6.40 1.80 -15.96
N ALA A 205 -7.17 1.27 -15.01
CA ALA A 205 -8.51 1.78 -14.74
C ALA A 205 -8.50 3.27 -14.34
N LYS A 206 -9.64 3.95 -14.54
CA LYS A 206 -9.79 5.39 -14.21
C LYS A 206 -9.26 5.78 -12.82
N LYS A 207 -9.51 4.95 -11.80
CA LYS A 207 -9.04 5.18 -10.41
C LYS A 207 -7.52 5.36 -10.26
N TYR A 208 -6.73 4.80 -11.18
CA TYR A 208 -5.27 4.94 -11.21
C TYR A 208 -4.76 6.05 -12.13
N ARG A 209 -5.64 6.56 -12.99
CA ARG A 209 -5.39 7.73 -13.83
C ARG A 209 -5.71 9.01 -13.07
N GLU A 210 -6.62 8.96 -12.11
CA GLU A 210 -6.90 10.08 -11.22
C GLU A 210 -5.65 10.52 -10.46
N ALA A 211 -5.41 11.84 -10.40
CA ALA A 211 -4.30 12.40 -9.64
C ALA A 211 -4.49 12.05 -8.15
N GLN A 212 -3.69 11.11 -7.64
CA GLN A 212 -3.63 10.84 -6.22
C GLN A 212 -2.88 11.97 -5.53
N VAL A 213 -3.62 13.01 -5.13
CA VAL A 213 -3.06 14.14 -4.39
C VAL A 213 -2.88 13.71 -2.93
N PRO A 214 -1.67 13.77 -2.36
CA PRO A 214 -1.43 13.37 -0.98
C PRO A 214 -1.82 14.50 -0.02
N VAL A 215 -3.12 14.82 0.04
CA VAL A 215 -3.68 15.95 0.79
C VAL A 215 -3.27 15.93 2.27
N GLU A 216 -3.34 14.77 2.92
CA GLU A 216 -2.94 14.62 4.34
C GLU A 216 -1.46 14.91 4.56
N LYS A 217 -0.59 14.50 3.63
CA LYS A 217 0.84 14.78 3.68
C LYS A 217 1.09 16.28 3.50
N TRP A 218 0.45 16.88 2.50
CA TRP A 218 0.57 18.31 2.18
C TRP A 218 0.10 19.21 3.31
N GLN A 219 -0.92 18.81 4.08
CA GLN A 219 -1.35 19.54 5.28
C GLN A 219 -0.22 19.72 6.31
N HIS A 220 0.70 18.76 6.41
CA HIS A 220 1.81 18.79 7.36
C HIS A 220 3.13 19.27 6.74
N SER A 221 3.22 19.35 5.41
CA SER A 221 4.41 19.82 4.70
C SER A 221 4.52 21.36 4.63
N PRO A 222 5.75 21.91 4.52
CA PRO A 222 5.97 23.31 4.19
C PRO A 222 5.60 23.60 2.72
N PRO A 223 5.26 24.86 2.37
CA PRO A 223 4.86 25.25 1.02
C PRO A 223 5.81 24.79 -0.10
N GLU A 224 7.12 24.85 0.14
CA GLU A 224 8.13 24.44 -0.84
C GLU A 224 8.01 22.98 -1.27
N GLN A 225 7.76 22.08 -0.30
CA GLN A 225 7.60 20.65 -0.56
C GLN A 225 6.30 20.37 -1.31
N ILE A 226 5.24 21.15 -1.06
CA ILE A 226 3.98 21.04 -1.79
C ILE A 226 4.20 21.38 -3.27
N PHE A 227 4.97 22.44 -3.58
CA PHE A 227 5.30 22.78 -4.97
C PHE A 227 6.16 21.70 -5.65
N ASP A 228 7.17 21.15 -4.96
CA ASP A 228 8.03 20.08 -5.49
C ASP A 228 7.25 18.80 -5.80
N GLU A 229 6.28 18.45 -4.95
CA GLU A 229 5.41 17.30 -5.18
C GLU A 229 4.36 17.58 -6.26
N LEU A 230 3.78 18.78 -6.28
CA LEU A 230 2.85 19.20 -7.32
C LEU A 230 3.49 19.15 -8.71
N GLU A 231 4.73 19.62 -8.85
CA GLU A 231 5.48 19.53 -10.11
C GLU A 231 5.61 18.07 -10.58
N LYS A 232 5.97 17.15 -9.65
CA LYS A 232 6.09 15.72 -9.95
C LYS A 232 4.76 15.07 -10.33
N ILE A 233 3.66 15.48 -9.68
CA ILE A 233 2.31 14.97 -9.98
C ILE A 233 1.88 15.45 -11.36
N VAL A 234 2.03 16.75 -11.65
CA VAL A 234 1.67 17.34 -12.94
C VAL A 234 2.50 16.73 -14.07
N ALA A 235 3.79 16.49 -13.87
CA ALA A 235 4.65 15.83 -14.85
C ALA A 235 4.22 14.39 -15.22
N ARG A 236 3.42 13.74 -14.36
CA ARG A 236 2.97 12.35 -14.52
C ARG A 236 1.46 12.23 -14.71
N ALA A 237 0.74 13.34 -14.67
CA ALA A 237 -0.71 13.36 -14.76
C ALA A 237 -1.15 13.21 -16.22
N GLU A 238 -2.03 12.27 -16.49
CA GLU A 238 -2.64 12.09 -17.80
C GLU A 238 -4.00 12.80 -17.83
N GLY A 239 -4.18 13.73 -18.76
CA GLY A 239 -5.45 14.45 -18.93
C GLY A 239 -5.59 15.70 -18.05
N HIS A 240 -6.30 16.69 -18.60
CA HIS A 240 -6.41 18.02 -18.03
C HIS A 240 -7.21 18.06 -16.71
N GLU A 241 -8.18 17.15 -16.54
CA GLU A 241 -8.96 16.99 -15.31
C GLU A 241 -8.07 16.63 -14.10
N ASN A 242 -7.06 15.79 -14.30
CA ASN A 242 -6.16 15.34 -13.24
C ASN A 242 -5.17 16.43 -12.83
N VAL A 243 -4.67 17.19 -13.81
CA VAL A 243 -3.88 18.39 -13.58
C VAL A 243 -4.71 19.43 -12.81
N SER A 244 -5.96 19.66 -13.21
CA SER A 244 -6.88 20.58 -12.51
C SER A 244 -7.09 20.16 -11.07
N LYS A 245 -7.44 18.88 -10.81
CA LYS A 245 -7.63 18.35 -9.45
C LYS A 245 -6.39 18.54 -8.58
N ALA A 246 -5.20 18.25 -9.11
CA ALA A 246 -3.94 18.45 -8.38
C ALA A 246 -3.67 19.91 -8.04
N LEU A 247 -3.91 20.82 -9.00
CA LEU A 247 -3.75 22.26 -8.78
C LEU A 247 -4.76 22.80 -7.77
N GLU A 248 -6.03 22.40 -7.84
CA GLU A 248 -7.08 22.83 -6.90
C GLU A 248 -6.73 22.41 -5.46
N ALA A 249 -6.35 21.16 -5.26
CA ALA A 249 -5.96 20.66 -3.95
C ALA A 249 -4.69 21.36 -3.40
N ALA A 250 -3.71 21.67 -4.27
CA ALA A 250 -2.54 22.45 -3.86
C ALA A 250 -2.93 23.88 -3.46
N VAL A 251 -3.80 24.52 -4.25
CA VAL A 251 -4.31 25.87 -4.00
C VAL A 251 -4.99 25.97 -2.64
N ASP A 252 -5.89 25.04 -2.32
CA ASP A 252 -6.66 25.10 -1.08
C ASP A 252 -5.77 24.93 0.16
N ILE A 253 -4.74 24.09 0.09
CA ILE A 253 -3.79 23.90 1.19
C ILE A 253 -2.81 25.08 1.30
N LEU A 254 -2.32 25.60 0.17
CA LEU A 254 -1.41 26.74 0.14
C LEU A 254 -2.10 28.04 0.56
N GLU A 255 -3.40 28.20 0.28
CA GLU A 255 -4.21 29.33 0.73
C GLU A 255 -4.25 29.40 2.27
N GLN A 256 -4.32 28.25 2.95
CA GLN A 256 -4.26 28.18 4.41
C GLN A 256 -2.86 28.48 4.98
N LYS A 257 -1.80 28.20 4.22
CA LYS A 257 -0.39 28.31 4.68
C LYS A 257 0.28 29.64 4.31
N LEU A 258 -0.13 30.29 3.22
CA LEU A 258 0.50 31.51 2.70
C LEU A 258 -0.33 32.76 3.04
N ALA A 259 -0.17 33.28 4.26
CA ALA A 259 -0.92 34.45 4.76
C ALA A 259 -0.76 35.73 3.91
N ARG A 260 0.35 35.90 3.17
CA ARG A 260 0.64 37.06 2.31
C ARG A 260 0.65 36.72 0.81
N GLY A 261 0.13 35.55 0.44
CA GLY A 261 0.20 34.98 -0.92
C GLY A 261 -1.00 35.20 -1.83
N GLY A 262 -1.96 36.08 -1.49
CA GLY A 262 -3.25 36.16 -2.19
C GLY A 262 -3.18 36.31 -3.72
N ALA A 263 -2.24 37.11 -4.23
CA ALA A 263 -2.03 37.26 -5.68
C ALA A 263 -1.50 35.97 -6.35
N LEU A 264 -0.66 35.22 -5.65
CA LEU A 264 -0.14 33.93 -6.10
C LEU A 264 -1.24 32.87 -6.11
N ILE A 265 -2.01 32.78 -5.02
CA ILE A 265 -3.16 31.86 -4.90
C ILE A 265 -4.20 32.14 -5.99
N PHE A 266 -4.47 33.42 -6.29
CA PHE A 266 -5.38 33.79 -7.37
C PHE A 266 -4.89 33.32 -8.75
N GLU A 267 -3.60 33.51 -9.05
CA GLU A 267 -2.99 33.06 -10.31
C GLU A 267 -3.03 31.54 -10.45
N MET A 268 -2.75 30.82 -9.37
CA MET A 268 -2.85 29.36 -9.32
C MET A 268 -4.28 28.87 -9.52
N ARG A 269 -5.27 29.47 -8.84
CA ARG A 269 -6.69 29.13 -8.98
C ARG A 269 -7.22 29.42 -10.39
N ARG A 270 -6.78 30.52 -11.01
CA ARG A 270 -7.08 30.82 -12.41
C ARG A 270 -6.50 29.75 -13.33
N THR A 271 -5.25 29.34 -13.11
CA THR A 271 -4.61 28.31 -13.92
C THR A 271 -5.31 26.96 -13.76
N ALA A 272 -5.68 26.58 -12.55
CA ALA A 272 -6.47 25.37 -12.29
C ALA A 272 -7.80 25.38 -13.07
N ASN A 273 -8.54 26.49 -13.03
CA ASN A 273 -9.80 26.63 -13.78
C ASN A 273 -9.61 26.51 -15.30
N THR A 274 -8.48 26.99 -15.86
CA THR A 274 -8.16 26.82 -17.29
C THR A 274 -7.92 25.35 -17.64
N TRP A 275 -7.22 24.62 -16.76
CA TRP A 275 -6.98 23.18 -16.91
C TRP A 275 -8.25 22.34 -16.71
N ARG A 276 -9.25 22.86 -15.98
CA ARG A 276 -10.55 22.22 -15.85
C ARG A 276 -11.29 22.12 -17.19
N SER A 277 -11.19 23.15 -18.04
CA SER A 277 -11.94 23.25 -19.30
C SER A 277 -11.14 22.89 -20.55
N SER A 278 -9.81 22.94 -20.50
CA SER A 278 -8.96 22.70 -21.66
C SER A 278 -7.62 22.10 -21.28
N GLN A 279 -7.07 21.25 -22.15
CA GLN A 279 -5.71 20.77 -22.02
C GLN A 279 -4.74 21.88 -22.40
N GLY A 280 -3.91 22.30 -21.45
CA GLY A 280 -2.85 23.28 -21.66
C GLY A 280 -1.51 22.64 -22.01
N ASP A 281 -0.49 23.49 -22.12
CA ASP A 281 0.90 23.04 -22.25
C ASP A 281 1.47 22.67 -20.87
N LEU A 282 1.91 21.41 -20.75
CA LEU A 282 2.50 20.85 -19.53
C LEU A 282 3.85 21.48 -19.20
N GLU A 283 4.66 21.84 -20.20
CA GLU A 283 5.97 22.45 -19.98
C GLU A 283 5.82 23.86 -19.41
N ASP A 284 4.89 24.64 -19.97
CA ASP A 284 4.52 25.96 -19.45
C ASP A 284 3.98 25.87 -18.02
N LEU A 285 3.17 24.85 -17.72
CA LEU A 285 2.65 24.67 -16.36
C LEU A 285 3.76 24.32 -15.37
N GLN A 286 4.70 23.45 -15.73
CA GLN A 286 5.86 23.15 -14.88
C GLN A 286 6.72 24.40 -14.63
N TYR A 287 6.94 25.21 -15.67
CA TYR A 287 7.64 26.48 -15.54
C TYR A 287 6.93 27.43 -14.57
N LYS A 288 5.60 27.56 -14.69
CA LYS A 288 4.77 28.35 -13.76
C LYS A 288 4.87 27.84 -12.32
N ILE A 289 4.83 26.52 -12.10
CA ILE A 289 4.95 25.92 -10.76
C ILE A 289 6.30 26.30 -10.12
N ARG A 290 7.41 26.27 -10.87
CA ARG A 290 8.73 26.70 -10.38
C ARG A 290 8.76 28.19 -10.04
N GLN A 291 8.14 29.03 -10.88
CA GLN A 291 8.02 30.46 -10.59
C GLN A 291 7.17 30.72 -9.33
N TRP A 292 6.08 29.99 -9.16
CA TRP A 292 5.22 30.08 -7.98
C TRP A 292 5.95 29.66 -6.71
N LYS A 293 6.76 28.60 -6.77
CA LYS A 293 7.65 28.20 -5.68
C LYS A 293 8.58 29.33 -5.28
N ALA A 294 9.31 29.93 -6.23
CA ALA A 294 10.24 31.02 -5.95
C ALA A 294 9.53 32.25 -5.34
N ARG A 295 8.32 32.57 -5.82
CA ARG A 295 7.50 33.66 -5.27
C ARG A 295 6.98 33.35 -3.87
N ALA A 296 6.57 32.11 -3.61
CA ALA A 296 6.14 31.68 -2.27
C ALA A 296 7.29 31.73 -1.26
N GLN A 297 8.50 31.35 -1.67
CA GLN A 297 9.71 31.47 -0.85
C GLN A 297 10.04 32.92 -0.49
N ALA A 298 9.85 33.86 -1.42
CA ALA A 298 10.05 35.28 -1.17
C ALA A 298 8.96 35.90 -0.25
N LEU A 299 7.85 35.19 -0.01
CA LEU A 299 6.70 35.64 0.78
C LEU A 299 6.59 34.96 2.16
N ALA A 300 7.35 33.89 2.39
CA ALA A 300 7.49 33.19 3.67
C ALA A 300 8.39 33.98 4.63
#